data_AF-A0A4R8DMS0-F1
#
_entry.id   AF-A0A4R8DMS0-F1
#
_cell.length_a   1.000
_cell.length_b   1.000
_cell.length_c   1.000
_cell.angle_alpha   90.00
_cell.angle_beta   90.00
_cell.angle_gamma   90.00
#
_symmetry.space_group_name_H-M   'P 1'
#
loop_
_entity.id
_entity.type
_entity.pdbx_description
1 polymer ?
#
loop_
_entity_poly.entity_id
_entity_poly.type
_entity_poly.pdbx_seq_one_letter_code
_entity_poly.pdbx_strand_id
1 'polypeptide(L)'
;MSEHDRQPQPGQIPVLDTKVGWSSLHADGQQISYGRRSMPLDEIEWVGYWVEQVTEKRFMFPTTYTTYWHFEVGKYPHKAAPAVTLTDSRSGRRDELPDWWTFLVNLSAQVVEPRLLTDLVNRVRQGETVTIGGSIKVHQDGISCKRPKVSLDWNSIYPPEPHAGMIYIYATHSDQPVLAVPLGHPNAVLIQPLFAALS
;
A
#
# COMPACT_ATOMS: atom_id res chain seq x y z
N MET A 1 -15.10 21.13 -35.76
CA MET A 1 -15.58 20.15 -34.78
C MET A 1 -14.57 20.22 -33.64
N SER A 2 -14.82 21.10 -32.67
CA SER A 2 -13.80 21.53 -31.71
C SER A 2 -13.84 20.65 -30.47
N GLU A 3 -12.73 19.94 -30.22
CA GLU A 3 -12.40 19.34 -28.94
C GLU A 3 -12.41 20.44 -27.86
N HIS A 4 -13.34 20.35 -26.91
CA HIS A 4 -13.25 21.10 -25.67
C HIS A 4 -12.41 20.28 -24.71
N ASP A 5 -11.18 20.74 -24.49
CA ASP A 5 -10.41 20.53 -23.27
C ASP A 5 -11.32 20.85 -22.06
N ARG A 6 -11.79 19.81 -21.36
CA ARG A 6 -12.33 19.99 -20.01
C ARG A 6 -11.15 19.99 -19.05
N GLN A 7 -10.68 21.18 -18.69
CA GLN A 7 -9.90 21.35 -17.48
C GLN A 7 -10.75 20.90 -16.27
N PRO A 8 -10.20 20.10 -15.34
CA PRO A 8 -10.92 19.68 -14.15
C PRO A 8 -11.24 20.88 -13.25
N GLN A 9 -12.51 21.00 -12.84
CA GLN A 9 -12.97 22.04 -11.92
C GLN A 9 -12.42 21.80 -10.49
N PRO A 10 -11.95 22.84 -9.79
CA PRO A 10 -11.52 22.71 -8.40
C PRO A 10 -12.71 22.33 -7.52
N GLY A 11 -12.66 21.13 -6.92
CA GLY A 11 -13.69 20.57 -6.04
C GLY A 11 -14.36 19.29 -6.54
N GLN A 12 -14.11 18.85 -7.78
CA GLN A 12 -14.50 17.49 -8.20
C GLN A 12 -13.47 16.48 -7.69
N ILE A 13 -13.92 15.50 -6.91
CA ILE A 13 -13.09 14.35 -6.58
C ILE A 13 -12.77 13.65 -7.91
N PRO A 14 -11.49 13.40 -8.22
CA PRO A 14 -11.11 12.80 -9.49
C PRO A 14 -11.79 11.43 -9.66
N VAL A 15 -12.23 11.15 -10.89
CA VAL A 15 -12.87 9.89 -11.28
C VAL A 15 -12.02 9.23 -12.34
N LEU A 16 -11.84 7.91 -12.22
CA LEU A 16 -11.17 7.06 -13.19
C LEU A 16 -12.16 6.03 -13.71
N ASP A 17 -12.39 6.04 -15.02
CA ASP A 17 -13.13 5.03 -15.75
C ASP A 17 -12.27 4.49 -16.88
N THR A 18 -11.78 3.27 -16.76
CA THR A 18 -10.86 2.66 -17.74
C THR A 18 -10.99 1.14 -17.79
N LYS A 19 -10.19 0.50 -18.65
CA LYS A 19 -10.01 -0.96 -18.68
C LYS A 19 -8.59 -1.31 -18.26
N VAL A 20 -8.48 -2.28 -17.37
CA VAL A 20 -7.21 -2.93 -17.01
C VAL A 20 -7.31 -4.37 -17.48
N GLY A 21 -6.52 -4.73 -18.49
CA GLY A 21 -6.69 -5.98 -19.24
C GLY A 21 -8.09 -6.09 -19.84
N TRP A 22 -8.82 -7.14 -19.45
CA TRP A 22 -10.18 -7.43 -19.94
C TRP A 22 -11.30 -6.90 -19.04
N SER A 23 -10.95 -6.31 -17.89
CA SER A 23 -11.89 -5.91 -16.86
C SER A 23 -12.01 -4.39 -16.79
N SER A 24 -13.23 -3.90 -16.56
CA SER A 24 -13.47 -2.48 -16.29
C SER A 24 -12.99 -2.13 -14.88
N LEU A 25 -12.33 -0.98 -14.76
CA LEU A 25 -11.96 -0.32 -13.53
C LEU A 25 -12.73 0.99 -13.45
N HIS A 26 -13.45 1.18 -12.34
CA HIS A 26 -14.07 2.43 -11.96
C HIS A 26 -13.58 2.80 -10.56
N ALA A 27 -13.11 4.03 -10.37
CA ALA A 27 -12.69 4.52 -9.06
C ALA A 27 -13.03 6.01 -8.93
N ASP A 28 -13.65 6.38 -7.82
CA ASP A 28 -14.04 7.75 -7.52
C ASP A 28 -13.85 8.04 -6.02
N GLY A 29 -14.41 9.16 -5.55
CA GLY A 29 -14.35 9.54 -4.14
C GLY A 29 -15.16 8.69 -3.16
N GLN A 30 -15.88 7.67 -3.65
CA GLN A 30 -16.81 6.88 -2.84
C GLN A 30 -16.47 5.39 -2.88
N GLN A 31 -15.96 4.87 -4.00
CA GLN A 31 -15.70 3.44 -4.16
C GLN A 31 -14.60 3.13 -5.18
N ILE A 32 -14.08 1.90 -5.09
CA ILE A 32 -13.24 1.29 -6.13
C ILE A 32 -13.92 0.02 -6.60
N SER A 33 -14.14 -0.09 -7.91
CA SER A 33 -14.76 -1.23 -8.58
C SER A 33 -13.83 -1.79 -9.65
N TYR A 34 -13.60 -3.10 -9.62
CA TYR A 34 -12.83 -3.81 -10.63
C TYR A 34 -13.48 -5.14 -11.02
N GLY A 35 -13.85 -5.28 -12.29
CA GLY A 35 -14.60 -6.43 -12.78
C GLY A 35 -15.94 -6.59 -12.07
N ARG A 36 -16.09 -7.64 -11.24
CA ARG A 36 -17.30 -7.91 -10.45
C ARG A 36 -17.17 -7.54 -8.97
N ARG A 37 -16.03 -6.98 -8.57
CA ARG A 37 -15.76 -6.57 -7.19
C ARG A 37 -15.95 -5.07 -7.07
N SER A 38 -16.58 -4.64 -5.99
CA SER A 38 -16.66 -3.23 -5.59
C SER A 38 -16.38 -3.14 -4.10
N MET A 39 -15.75 -2.05 -3.68
CA MET A 39 -15.43 -1.73 -2.30
C MET A 39 -15.67 -0.24 -2.07
N PRO A 40 -16.65 0.15 -1.22
CA PRO A 40 -16.78 1.51 -0.74
C PRO A 40 -15.52 1.94 0.03
N LEU A 41 -15.07 3.19 -0.14
CA LEU A 41 -13.81 3.67 0.45
C LEU A 41 -13.86 3.76 1.99
N ASP A 42 -15.03 4.05 2.54
CA ASP A 42 -15.30 4.09 3.99
C ASP A 42 -15.30 2.69 4.62
N GLU A 43 -15.61 1.67 3.84
CA GLU A 43 -15.60 0.27 4.26
C GLU A 43 -14.23 -0.43 4.15
N ILE A 44 -13.22 0.20 3.54
CA ILE A 44 -11.88 -0.37 3.44
C ILE A 44 -11.24 -0.46 4.84
N GLU A 45 -10.67 -1.60 5.21
CA GLU A 45 -9.97 -1.76 6.50
C GLU A 45 -8.46 -1.94 6.31
N TRP A 46 -8.03 -2.25 5.09
CA TRP A 46 -6.62 -2.30 4.73
C TRP A 46 -6.36 -1.95 3.27
N VAL A 47 -5.17 -1.39 3.03
CA VAL A 47 -4.62 -1.13 1.69
C VAL A 47 -3.22 -1.75 1.57
N GLY A 48 -2.86 -2.21 0.37
CA GLY A 48 -1.50 -2.56 -0.02
C GLY A 48 -1.26 -2.23 -1.48
N TYR A 49 -0.12 -1.61 -1.79
CA TYR A 49 0.31 -1.40 -3.17
C TYR A 49 1.83 -1.48 -3.24
N TRP A 50 2.32 -2.11 -4.31
CA TRP A 50 3.75 -2.29 -4.53
C TRP A 50 4.05 -2.46 -6.01
N VAL A 51 5.32 -2.26 -6.35
CA VAL A 51 5.86 -2.53 -7.68
C VAL A 51 6.89 -3.64 -7.54
N GLU A 52 6.76 -4.68 -8.35
CA GLU A 52 7.68 -5.81 -8.38
C GLU A 52 8.38 -5.87 -9.74
N GLN A 53 9.72 -5.99 -9.73
CA GLN A 53 10.50 -6.17 -10.94
C GLN A 53 11.04 -7.60 -10.98
N VAL A 54 10.58 -8.38 -11.97
CA VAL A 54 11.01 -9.76 -12.18
C VAL A 54 11.99 -9.82 -13.34
N THR A 55 13.17 -10.39 -13.08
CA THR A 55 14.17 -10.70 -14.10
C THR A 55 14.17 -12.20 -14.36
N GLU A 56 13.74 -12.61 -15.54
CA GLU A 56 13.75 -14.02 -15.95
C GLU A 56 14.95 -14.29 -16.86
N LYS A 57 15.89 -15.11 -16.37
CA LYS A 57 17.03 -15.60 -17.16
C LYS A 57 16.69 -16.96 -17.75
N ARG A 58 16.66 -17.05 -19.08
CA ARG A 58 16.45 -18.31 -19.81
C ARG A 58 17.73 -18.74 -20.53
N PHE A 59 18.09 -20.01 -20.43
CA PHE A 59 19.26 -20.57 -21.13
C PHE A 59 19.05 -20.48 -22.65
N MET A 60 19.98 -19.85 -23.37
CA MET A 60 19.95 -19.55 -24.82
C MET A 60 18.94 -18.48 -25.31
N PHE A 61 18.25 -17.75 -24.42
CA PHE A 61 17.37 -16.64 -24.80
C PHE A 61 17.78 -15.31 -24.13
N PRO A 62 17.41 -14.15 -24.69
CA PRO A 62 17.61 -12.87 -24.03
C PRO A 62 16.97 -12.84 -22.64
N THR A 63 17.62 -12.18 -21.69
CA THR A 63 17.03 -11.91 -20.38
C THR A 63 15.82 -11.01 -20.55
N THR A 64 14.67 -11.40 -19.98
CA THR A 64 13.45 -10.61 -20.02
C THR A 64 13.24 -9.91 -18.69
N TYR A 65 12.84 -8.64 -18.77
CA TYR A 65 12.48 -7.81 -17.63
C TYR A 65 10.97 -7.56 -17.68
N THR A 66 10.30 -7.88 -16.59
CA THR A 66 8.86 -7.63 -16.43
C THR A 66 8.65 -6.85 -15.14
N THR A 67 7.95 -5.72 -15.26
CA THR A 67 7.51 -4.96 -14.09
C THR A 67 6.04 -5.25 -13.85
N TYR A 68 5.69 -5.53 -12.59
CA TYR A 68 4.34 -5.75 -12.12
C TYR A 68 3.94 -4.61 -11.18
N TRP A 69 2.71 -4.12 -11.36
CA TRP A 69 2.11 -3.12 -10.50
C TRP A 69 0.91 -3.73 -9.80
N HIS A 70 0.92 -3.66 -8.48
CA HIS A 70 -0.11 -4.25 -7.64
C HIS A 70 -0.81 -3.17 -6.83
N PHE A 71 -2.13 -3.31 -6.71
CA PHE A 71 -2.96 -2.51 -5.83
C PHE A 71 -4.06 -3.39 -5.24
N GLU A 72 -4.19 -3.35 -3.93
CA GLU A 72 -5.13 -4.18 -3.18
C GLU A 72 -5.77 -3.37 -2.05
N VAL A 73 -7.09 -3.50 -1.93
CA VAL A 73 -7.86 -2.99 -0.79
C VAL A 73 -8.90 -4.01 -0.36
N GLY A 74 -9.21 -4.04 0.93
CA GLY A 74 -10.25 -4.95 1.42
C GLY A 74 -10.58 -4.81 2.89
N LYS A 75 -11.35 -5.79 3.37
CA LYS A 75 -11.72 -5.95 4.79
C LYS A 75 -10.91 -7.06 5.46
N TYR A 76 -10.87 -7.07 6.78
CA TYR A 76 -10.38 -8.22 7.54
C TYR A 76 -11.45 -9.33 7.64
N PRO A 77 -11.05 -10.60 7.80
CA PRO A 77 -9.67 -11.11 7.80
C PRO A 77 -9.00 -11.08 6.41
N HIS A 78 -7.75 -10.62 6.36
CA HIS A 78 -6.94 -10.54 5.15
C HIS A 78 -6.82 -11.93 4.48
N LYS A 79 -6.99 -11.98 3.15
CA LYS A 79 -7.10 -13.18 2.27
C LYS A 79 -8.40 -14.01 2.38
N ALA A 80 -9.25 -13.77 3.37
CA ALA A 80 -10.50 -14.51 3.53
C ALA A 80 -11.75 -13.65 3.31
N ALA A 81 -11.66 -12.34 3.57
CA ALA A 81 -12.72 -11.39 3.28
C ALA A 81 -12.66 -10.87 1.82
N PRO A 82 -13.75 -10.30 1.29
CA PRO A 82 -13.76 -9.66 -0.02
C PRO A 82 -12.69 -8.56 -0.14
N ALA A 83 -12.00 -8.56 -1.27
CA ALA A 83 -10.99 -7.57 -1.63
C ALA A 83 -11.12 -7.18 -3.11
N VAL A 84 -10.68 -5.98 -3.43
CA VAL A 84 -10.43 -5.52 -4.79
C VAL A 84 -8.92 -5.59 -5.01
N THR A 85 -8.51 -6.48 -5.92
CA THR A 85 -7.11 -6.74 -6.25
C THR A 85 -6.89 -6.46 -7.72
N LEU A 86 -5.91 -5.61 -8.03
CA LEU A 86 -5.47 -5.30 -9.37
C LEU A 86 -4.01 -5.66 -9.52
N THR A 87 -3.68 -6.26 -10.65
CA THR A 87 -2.31 -6.55 -11.04
C THR A 87 -2.22 -6.39 -12.54
N ASP A 88 -1.28 -5.56 -12.98
CA ASP A 88 -0.91 -5.40 -14.38
C ASP A 88 0.60 -5.61 -14.52
N SER A 89 1.04 -6.00 -15.71
CA SER A 89 2.44 -6.26 -15.97
C SER A 89 2.84 -5.78 -17.36
N ARG A 90 4.06 -5.26 -17.49
CA ARG A 90 4.62 -4.85 -18.77
C ARG A 90 6.02 -5.45 -18.93
N SER A 91 6.25 -6.09 -20.07
CA SER A 91 7.58 -6.56 -20.46
C SER A 91 8.34 -5.44 -21.16
N GLY A 92 9.65 -5.37 -20.91
CA GLY A 92 10.55 -4.41 -21.55
C GLY A 92 10.93 -3.23 -20.66
N ARG A 93 11.75 -2.33 -21.19
CA ARG A 93 12.44 -1.26 -20.46
C ARG A 93 11.59 0.02 -20.34
N ARG A 94 10.30 -0.14 -20.02
CA ARG A 94 9.40 1.01 -19.77
C ARG A 94 9.12 1.11 -18.27
N ASP A 95 9.66 2.17 -17.69
CA ASP A 95 9.51 2.53 -16.28
C ASP A 95 8.27 3.41 -16.01
N GLU A 96 7.41 3.62 -17.02
CA GLU A 96 6.20 4.42 -16.88
C GLU A 96 5.13 3.66 -16.08
N LEU A 97 4.82 4.22 -14.91
CA LEU A 97 3.74 3.76 -14.06
C LEU A 97 2.41 3.80 -14.82
N PRO A 98 1.57 2.74 -14.76
CA PRO A 98 0.23 2.79 -15.31
C PRO A 98 -0.59 3.91 -14.67
N ASP A 99 -1.33 4.68 -15.47
CA ASP A 99 -2.20 5.76 -14.98
C ASP A 99 -3.18 5.28 -13.91
N TRP A 100 -3.74 4.08 -14.11
CA TRP A 100 -4.65 3.45 -13.17
C TRP A 100 -3.99 3.23 -11.80
N TRP A 101 -2.72 2.81 -11.79
CA TRP A 101 -2.01 2.50 -10.55
C TRP A 101 -1.72 3.79 -9.79
N THR A 102 -1.18 4.79 -10.49
CA THR A 102 -0.90 6.12 -9.91
C THR A 102 -2.18 6.76 -9.36
N PHE A 103 -3.29 6.66 -10.10
CA PHE A 103 -4.58 7.18 -9.66
C PHE A 103 -5.05 6.49 -8.37
N LEU A 104 -5.03 5.15 -8.31
CA LEU A 104 -5.51 4.41 -7.13
C LEU A 104 -4.64 4.65 -5.90
N VAL A 105 -3.32 4.73 -6.07
CA VAL A 105 -2.39 5.11 -4.98
C VAL A 105 -2.73 6.50 -4.46
N ASN A 106 -2.90 7.48 -5.35
CA ASN A 106 -3.24 8.84 -4.96
C ASN A 106 -4.61 8.93 -4.28
N LEU A 107 -5.62 8.22 -4.79
CA LEU A 107 -6.94 8.15 -4.18
C LEU A 107 -6.86 7.55 -2.77
N SER A 108 -6.11 6.47 -2.62
CA SER A 108 -5.90 5.83 -1.31
C SER A 108 -5.20 6.76 -0.33
N ALA A 109 -4.09 7.38 -0.74
CA ALA A 109 -3.32 8.31 0.07
C ALA A 109 -4.14 9.53 0.53
N GLN A 110 -5.09 9.99 -0.29
CA GLN A 110 -5.93 11.15 0.02
C GLN A 110 -7.14 10.82 0.89
N VAL A 111 -7.74 9.63 0.73
CA VAL A 111 -9.06 9.33 1.32
C VAL A 111 -8.99 8.17 2.31
N VAL A 112 -8.33 7.08 1.95
CA VAL A 112 -8.35 5.83 2.72
C VAL A 112 -7.30 5.84 3.82
N GLU A 113 -6.05 6.15 3.46
CA GLU A 113 -4.90 6.11 4.36
C GLU A 113 -5.06 7.03 5.59
N PRO A 114 -5.52 8.30 5.46
CA PRO A 114 -5.66 9.17 6.62
C PRO A 114 -6.68 8.67 7.66
N ARG A 115 -7.79 8.07 7.19
CA ARG A 115 -8.79 7.47 8.07
C ARG A 115 -8.22 6.25 8.79
N LEU A 116 -7.62 5.31 8.04
CA LEU A 116 -7.01 4.11 8.63
C LEU A 116 -5.91 4.47 9.63
N LEU A 117 -5.07 5.45 9.31
CA LEU A 117 -4.04 5.94 10.21
C LEU A 117 -4.63 6.53 11.48
N THR A 118 -5.67 7.37 11.36
CA THR A 118 -6.36 7.98 12.51
C THR A 118 -6.94 6.91 13.42
N ASP A 119 -7.60 5.91 12.86
CA ASP A 119 -8.17 4.78 13.62
C ASP A 119 -7.08 3.98 14.35
N LEU A 120 -5.97 3.67 13.65
CA LEU A 120 -4.84 2.94 14.24
C LEU A 120 -4.17 3.71 15.38
N VAL A 121 -3.90 5.01 15.19
CA VAL A 121 -3.30 5.88 16.20
C VAL A 121 -4.21 5.99 17.43
N ASN A 122 -5.51 6.20 17.23
CA ASN A 122 -6.48 6.31 18.33
C ASN A 122 -6.55 5.03 19.16
N ARG A 123 -6.59 3.87 18.51
CA ARG A 123 -6.61 2.57 19.18
C ARG A 123 -5.34 2.34 20.01
N VAL A 124 -4.16 2.64 19.43
CA VAL A 124 -2.90 2.55 20.18
C VAL A 124 -2.91 3.50 21.37
N ARG A 125 -3.32 4.76 21.20
CA ARG A 125 -3.43 5.75 22.29
C ARG A 125 -4.47 5.38 23.36
N GLN A 126 -5.42 4.49 23.06
CA GLN A 126 -6.35 3.93 24.04
C GLN A 126 -5.81 2.69 24.76
N GLY A 127 -4.59 2.26 24.45
CA GLY A 127 -3.92 1.11 25.07
C GLY A 127 -4.09 -0.20 24.30
N GLU A 128 -4.74 -0.17 23.13
CA GLU A 128 -4.84 -1.37 22.31
C GLU A 128 -3.50 -1.71 21.64
N THR A 129 -3.31 -3.01 21.37
CA THR A 129 -2.25 -3.49 20.48
C THR A 129 -2.82 -3.76 19.09
N VAL A 130 -2.38 -2.99 18.10
CA VAL A 130 -2.81 -3.14 16.70
C VAL A 130 -1.79 -3.94 15.90
N THR A 131 -2.22 -4.52 14.76
CA THR A 131 -1.32 -5.25 13.85
C THR A 131 -1.20 -4.52 12.53
N ILE A 132 0.03 -4.24 12.10
CA ILE A 132 0.35 -3.56 10.85
C ILE A 132 1.41 -4.34 10.05
N GLY A 133 1.43 -4.21 8.72
CA GLY A 133 2.41 -4.90 7.89
C GLY A 133 2.31 -6.44 8.00
N GLY A 134 1.11 -6.94 8.31
CA GLY A 134 0.82 -8.36 8.50
C GLY A 134 1.38 -9.03 9.77
N SER A 135 2.32 -8.41 10.50
CA SER A 135 2.96 -9.09 11.64
C SER A 135 3.49 -8.19 12.76
N ILE A 136 3.68 -6.90 12.52
CA ILE A 136 4.17 -5.96 13.54
C ILE A 136 3.01 -5.63 14.47
N LYS A 137 3.25 -5.81 15.77
CA LYS A 137 2.35 -5.39 16.85
C LYS A 137 2.78 -4.01 17.33
N VAL A 138 1.91 -3.03 17.20
CA VAL A 138 2.14 -1.65 17.65
C VAL A 138 1.29 -1.40 18.89
N HIS A 139 1.90 -0.84 19.92
CA HIS A 139 1.31 -0.53 21.21
C HIS A 139 1.92 0.78 21.74
N GLN A 140 1.41 1.29 22.87
CA GLN A 140 1.80 2.63 23.37
C GLN A 140 3.30 2.77 23.63
N ASP A 141 3.94 1.71 24.11
CA ASP A 141 5.35 1.78 24.51
C ASP A 141 6.32 1.52 23.36
N GLY A 142 5.83 1.03 22.21
CA GLY A 142 6.67 0.71 21.05
C GLY A 142 6.10 -0.35 20.14
N ILE A 143 6.99 -1.21 19.62
CA ILE A 143 6.63 -2.28 18.68
C ILE A 143 7.15 -3.64 19.13
N SER A 144 6.44 -4.68 18.73
CA SER A 144 6.94 -6.05 18.84
C SER A 144 6.62 -6.86 17.59
N CYS A 145 7.47 -7.85 17.31
CA CYS A 145 7.22 -8.84 16.27
C CYS A 145 7.61 -10.21 16.82
N LYS A 146 6.85 -11.25 16.43
CA LYS A 146 7.16 -12.63 16.85
C LYS A 146 8.21 -13.29 15.96
N ARG A 147 8.30 -12.90 14.69
CA ARG A 147 9.21 -13.48 13.69
C ARG A 147 9.72 -12.41 12.71
N PRO A 148 10.97 -11.92 12.87
CA PRO A 148 11.91 -12.24 13.95
C PRO A 148 11.38 -11.78 15.32
N LYS A 149 11.86 -12.40 16.42
CA LYS A 149 11.46 -12.00 17.78
C LYS A 149 12.13 -10.67 18.11
N VAL A 150 11.34 -9.60 18.15
CA VAL A 150 11.79 -8.23 18.40
C VAL A 150 10.80 -7.56 19.34
N SER A 151 11.31 -6.75 20.26
CA SER A 151 10.53 -5.84 21.10
C SER A 151 11.37 -4.60 21.30
N LEU A 152 10.87 -3.44 20.89
CA LEU A 152 11.60 -2.18 20.89
C LEU A 152 10.67 -1.08 21.39
N ASP A 153 11.19 -0.20 22.25
CA ASP A 153 10.50 1.03 22.63
C ASP A 153 10.68 2.11 21.55
N TRP A 154 9.83 3.14 21.56
CA TRP A 154 9.90 4.22 20.56
C TRP A 154 11.25 4.95 20.52
N ASN A 155 11.92 5.10 21.67
CA ASN A 155 13.21 5.78 21.76
C ASN A 155 14.38 4.95 21.20
N SER A 156 14.17 3.66 20.99
CA SER A 156 15.16 2.71 20.49
C SER A 156 15.04 2.45 18.99
N ILE A 157 14.20 3.20 18.27
CA ILE A 157 13.87 2.95 16.86
C ILE A 157 14.16 4.21 16.03
N TYR A 158 14.83 4.04 14.89
CA TYR A 158 14.89 5.10 13.88
C TYR A 158 13.60 5.16 13.06
N PRO A 159 13.26 6.31 12.47
CA PRO A 159 12.14 6.43 11.53
C PRO A 159 12.20 5.33 10.46
N PRO A 160 11.10 4.61 10.19
CA PRO A 160 11.09 3.57 9.16
C PRO A 160 11.39 4.14 7.77
N GLU A 161 12.18 3.42 6.99
CA GLU A 161 12.62 3.85 5.66
C GLU A 161 12.06 2.94 4.57
N PRO A 162 11.31 3.49 3.59
CA PRO A 162 10.89 2.72 2.42
C PRO A 162 12.04 2.59 1.41
N HIS A 163 12.40 1.36 1.06
CA HIS A 163 13.40 1.08 0.03
C HIS A 163 13.11 -0.25 -0.68
N ALA A 164 13.28 -0.30 -2.00
CA ALA A 164 13.21 -1.52 -2.82
C ALA A 164 11.96 -2.40 -2.57
N GLY A 165 10.77 -1.80 -2.46
CA GLY A 165 9.52 -2.55 -2.24
C GLY A 165 9.29 -3.00 -0.80
N MET A 166 10.14 -2.56 0.14
CA MET A 166 10.11 -2.90 1.55
C MET A 166 10.09 -1.63 2.41
N ILE A 167 9.64 -1.77 3.66
CA ILE A 167 9.86 -0.81 4.74
C ILE A 167 10.82 -1.45 5.73
N TYR A 168 11.94 -0.79 5.94
CA TYR A 168 12.97 -1.20 6.88
C TYR A 168 12.83 -0.43 8.18
N ILE A 169 12.98 -1.14 9.29
CA ILE A 169 13.00 -0.55 10.64
C ILE A 169 14.37 -0.88 11.23
N TYR A 170 15.01 0.13 11.80
CA TYR A 170 16.34 0.06 12.39
C TYR A 170 16.25 0.38 13.88
N ALA A 171 17.06 -0.31 14.68
CA ALA A 171 17.27 0.07 16.07
C ALA A 171 18.36 1.15 16.16
N THR A 172 18.30 2.03 17.16
CA THR A 172 19.25 3.15 17.32
C THR A 172 20.72 2.72 17.42
N HIS A 173 20.97 1.48 17.85
CA HIS A 173 22.30 0.89 18.03
C HIS A 173 22.67 -0.16 16.97
N SER A 174 21.98 -0.19 15.83
CA SER A 174 22.22 -1.19 14.79
C SER A 174 22.15 -0.58 13.38
N ASP A 175 23.22 -0.79 12.61
CA ASP A 175 23.27 -0.43 11.18
C ASP A 175 22.54 -1.45 10.29
N GLN A 176 22.12 -2.59 10.86
CA GLN A 176 21.32 -3.60 10.18
C GLN A 176 19.84 -3.45 10.54
N PRO A 177 18.92 -3.67 9.58
CA PRO A 177 17.50 -3.61 9.86
C PRO A 177 17.07 -4.73 10.81
N VAL A 178 16.31 -4.38 11.83
CA VAL A 178 15.74 -5.32 12.81
C VAL A 178 14.44 -5.93 12.30
N LEU A 179 13.72 -5.21 11.44
CA LEU A 179 12.53 -5.68 10.75
C LEU A 179 12.54 -5.16 9.31
N ALA A 180 12.03 -5.99 8.40
CA ALA A 180 11.78 -5.62 7.01
C ALA A 180 10.37 -6.08 6.65
N VAL A 181 9.53 -5.18 6.16
CA VAL A 181 8.12 -5.44 5.83
C VAL A 181 7.89 -5.19 4.34
N PRO A 182 7.41 -6.18 3.57
CA PRO A 182 7.04 -5.94 2.18
C PRO A 182 5.89 -4.94 2.06
N LEU A 183 5.98 -4.00 1.13
CA LEU A 183 4.93 -3.00 0.88
C LEU A 183 3.59 -3.62 0.45
N GLY A 184 3.61 -4.85 -0.07
CA GLY A 184 2.39 -5.61 -0.37
C GLY A 184 1.68 -6.20 0.84
N HIS A 185 2.23 -6.06 2.06
CA HIS A 185 1.50 -6.46 3.25
C HIS A 185 0.40 -5.44 3.62
N PRO A 186 -0.73 -5.88 4.22
CA PRO A 186 -1.80 -4.99 4.64
C PRO A 186 -1.30 -3.85 5.52
N ASN A 187 -1.64 -2.62 5.11
CA ASN A 187 -1.31 -1.38 5.79
C ASN A 187 0.20 -1.16 5.97
N ALA A 188 1.07 -1.83 5.20
CA ALA A 188 2.51 -1.61 5.28
C ALA A 188 2.85 -0.14 5.02
N VAL A 189 2.22 0.48 4.03
CA VAL A 189 2.39 1.91 3.68
C VAL A 189 2.12 2.87 4.85
N LEU A 190 1.32 2.44 5.84
CA LEU A 190 1.00 3.23 7.02
C LEU A 190 2.07 3.13 8.13
N ILE A 191 3.08 2.26 8.00
CA ILE A 191 4.10 2.06 9.06
C ILE A 191 4.85 3.36 9.34
N GLN A 192 5.37 4.03 8.32
CA GLN A 192 6.12 5.27 8.49
C GLN A 192 5.28 6.39 9.15
N PRO A 193 4.07 6.74 8.65
CA PRO A 193 3.27 7.78 9.28
C PRO A 193 2.73 7.37 10.66
N LEU A 194 2.48 6.08 10.90
CA LEU A 194 2.09 5.58 12.23
C LEU A 194 3.21 5.81 13.25
N PHE A 195 4.46 5.54 12.87
CA PHE A 195 5.60 5.77 13.76
C PHE A 195 5.75 7.25 14.05
N ALA A 196 5.72 8.11 13.02
CA ALA A 196 5.80 9.55 13.18
C ALA A 196 4.69 10.15 14.08
N ALA A 197 3.52 9.50 14.17
CA ALA A 197 2.41 9.95 15.00
C ALA A 197 2.45 9.45 16.46
N LEU A 198 3.30 8.46 16.76
CA LEU A 198 3.38 7.77 18.06
C LEU A 198 4.72 7.95 18.79
N SER A 199 5.82 8.19 18.06
CA SER A 199 7.15 8.43 18.61
C SER A 199 7.35 9.87 19.08
#